data_AF-A0A6B3HWY2-F1
#
_entry.id   AF-A0A6B3HWY2-F1
#
_cell.length_a   1.000
_cell.length_b   1.000
_cell.length_c   1.000
_cell.angle_alpha   90.00
_cell.angle_beta   90.00
_cell.angle_gamma   90.00
#
_symmetry.space_group_name_H-M   'P 1'
#
loop_
_entity.id
_entity.type
_entity.pdbx_description
1 polymer ?
#
loop_
_entity_poly.entity_id
_entity_poly.type
_entity_poly.pdbx_seq_one_letter_code
_entity_poly.pdbx_strand_id
1 'polypeptide(L)'
;APDAPETAAGTRAAAQRLKMRRELAAAAMELFATKGYEATTVDEIAGAAGVARRTFFRHFRSKEEAIFPDHDDTLVRAEAVLNAAPAHEHPLDTVCRGIKEVMKMYA
;
A
#
# COMPACT_ATOMS: atom_id res chain seq x y z
N ALA A 1 27.80 11.16 21.32
CA ALA A 1 26.97 10.03 21.74
C ALA A 1 26.23 9.50 20.51
N PRO A 2 26.05 8.18 20.36
CA PRO A 2 25.82 7.55 19.06
C PRO A 2 24.34 7.25 18.81
N ASP A 3 23.61 8.17 18.17
CA ASP A 3 22.24 7.94 17.67
C ASP A 3 22.17 7.77 16.13
N ALA A 4 23.29 7.92 15.43
CA ALA A 4 23.33 7.93 13.96
C ALA A 4 23.14 6.56 13.25
N PRO A 5 23.48 5.37 13.82
CA PRO A 5 23.31 4.11 13.09
C PRO A 5 21.92 3.47 13.20
N GLU A 6 21.14 3.79 14.25
CA GLU A 6 19.79 3.22 14.46
C GLU A 6 18.77 3.76 13.44
N THR A 7 18.85 5.05 13.10
CA THR A 7 17.92 5.69 12.16
C THR A 7 18.07 5.12 10.74
N ALA A 8 19.31 4.93 10.28
CA ALA A 8 19.59 4.40 8.94
C ALA A 8 19.18 2.92 8.77
N ALA A 9 19.36 2.11 9.81
CA ALA A 9 18.92 0.72 9.83
C ALA A 9 17.38 0.62 9.79
N GLY A 10 16.69 1.49 10.54
CA GLY A 10 15.23 1.59 10.54
C GLY A 10 14.66 1.97 9.17
N THR A 11 15.26 2.95 8.48
CA THR A 11 14.85 3.37 7.13
C THR A 11 15.03 2.26 6.10
N ARG A 12 16.15 1.53 6.14
CA ARG A 12 16.40 0.42 5.21
C ARG A 12 15.42 -0.74 5.43
N ALA A 13 15.12 -1.07 6.68
CA ALA A 13 14.13 -2.10 7.01
C ALA A 13 12.71 -1.70 6.56
N ALA A 14 12.34 -0.43 6.70
CA ALA A 14 11.06 0.10 6.20
C ALA A 14 10.97 0.02 4.67
N ALA A 15 12.02 0.44 3.95
CA ALA A 15 12.08 0.34 2.50
C ALA A 15 11.98 -1.12 2.02
N GLN A 16 12.65 -2.05 2.70
CA GLN A 16 12.57 -3.48 2.37
C GLN A 16 11.16 -4.04 2.60
N ARG A 17 10.48 -3.63 3.68
CA ARG A 17 9.08 -4.01 3.94
C ARG A 17 8.14 -3.49 2.86
N LEU A 18 8.33 -2.24 2.42
CA LEU A 18 7.52 -1.66 1.34
C LEU A 18 7.76 -2.38 0.00
N LYS A 19 9.01 -2.68 -0.34
CA LYS A 19 9.37 -3.46 -1.53
C LYS A 19 8.68 -4.82 -1.53
N MET A 20 8.78 -5.56 -0.44
CA MET A 20 8.12 -6.87 -0.29
C MET A 20 6.59 -6.76 -0.38
N ARG A 21 5.99 -5.73 0.22
CA ARG A 21 4.54 -5.47 0.12
C ARG A 21 4.12 -5.28 -1.34
N ARG A 22 4.89 -4.53 -2.13
CA ARG A 22 4.63 -4.30 -3.56
C ARG A 22 4.81 -5.55 -4.41
N GLU A 23 5.84 -6.36 -4.14
CA GLU A 23 6.07 -7.65 -4.84
C GLU A 23 4.90 -8.62 -4.63
N LEU A 24 4.41 -8.72 -3.39
CA LEU A 24 3.25 -9.55 -3.07
C LEU A 24 1.97 -9.04 -3.75
N ALA A 25 1.76 -7.73 -3.81
CA ALA A 25 0.62 -7.14 -4.51
C ALA A 25 0.69 -7.38 -6.02
N ALA A 26 1.86 -7.22 -6.63
CA ALA A 26 2.06 -7.50 -8.05
C ALA A 26 1.76 -8.98 -8.39
N ALA A 27 2.27 -9.92 -7.59
CA ALA A 27 1.98 -11.34 -7.76
C ALA A 27 0.48 -11.66 -7.59
N ALA A 28 -0.19 -11.01 -6.63
CA ALA A 28 -1.63 -11.14 -6.45
C ALA A 28 -2.41 -10.66 -7.69
N MET A 29 -2.07 -9.48 -8.20
CA MET A 29 -2.74 -8.89 -9.37
C MET A 29 -2.55 -9.73 -10.64
N GLU A 30 -1.36 -10.30 -10.85
CA GLU A 30 -1.10 -11.21 -11.97
C GLU A 30 -1.95 -12.49 -11.89
N LEU A 31 -2.04 -13.10 -10.70
CA LEU A 31 -2.88 -14.27 -10.47
C LEU A 31 -4.38 -13.93 -10.60
N PHE A 32 -4.82 -12.79 -10.09
CA PHE A 32 -6.19 -12.33 -10.27
C PHE A 32 -6.54 -12.13 -11.75
N ALA A 33 -5.62 -11.58 -12.54
CA ALA A 33 -5.83 -11.35 -13.98
C ALA A 33 -5.88 -12.66 -14.79
N THR A 34 -5.09 -13.67 -14.40
CA THR A 34 -4.94 -14.92 -15.16
C THR A 34 -5.88 -16.04 -14.72
N LYS A 35 -6.08 -16.20 -13.41
CA LYS A 35 -6.89 -17.27 -12.80
C LYS A 35 -8.26 -16.78 -12.33
N GLY A 36 -8.41 -15.47 -12.16
CA GLY A 36 -9.59 -14.86 -11.54
C GLY A 36 -9.42 -14.68 -10.03
N TYR A 37 -10.10 -13.67 -9.51
CA TYR A 37 -10.04 -13.26 -8.11
C TYR A 37 -10.45 -14.37 -7.13
N GLU A 38 -11.62 -14.97 -7.35
CA GLU A 38 -12.18 -15.98 -6.44
C GLU A 38 -11.33 -17.24 -6.36
N ALA A 39 -10.80 -17.68 -7.50
CA ALA A 39 -10.01 -18.89 -7.61
C ALA A 39 -8.57 -18.75 -7.07
N THR A 40 -8.11 -17.53 -6.79
CA THR A 40 -6.76 -17.26 -6.29
C THR A 40 -6.70 -17.33 -4.76
N THR A 41 -5.71 -18.06 -4.25
CA THR A 41 -5.48 -18.25 -2.81
C THR A 41 -4.23 -17.51 -2.31
N VAL A 42 -4.19 -17.21 -1.01
CA VAL A 42 -3.02 -16.58 -0.37
C VAL A 42 -1.75 -17.43 -0.52
N ASP A 43 -1.87 -18.76 -0.52
CA ASP A 43 -0.71 -19.65 -0.68
C ASP A 43 -0.10 -19.54 -2.08
N GLU A 44 -0.93 -19.43 -3.11
CA GLU A 44 -0.48 -19.25 -4.49
C GLU A 44 0.21 -17.89 -4.66
N ILE A 45 -0.35 -16.83 -4.07
CA ILE A 45 0.26 -15.49 -4.10
C ILE A 45 1.63 -15.52 -3.41
N ALA A 46 1.70 -16.10 -2.21
CA ALA A 46 2.95 -16.22 -1.47
C ALA A 46 3.99 -17.06 -2.24
N GLY A 47 3.54 -18.17 -2.85
CA GLY A 47 4.37 -19.03 -3.69
C GLY A 47 4.90 -18.30 -4.93
N ALA A 48 4.07 -17.54 -5.63
CA ALA A 48 4.46 -16.74 -6.78
C ALA A 48 5.49 -15.65 -6.41
N ALA A 49 5.37 -15.06 -5.22
CA ALA A 49 6.34 -14.10 -4.69
C ALA A 49 7.57 -14.75 -4.02
N GLY A 50 7.68 -16.08 -3.99
CA GLY A 50 8.82 -16.79 -3.41
C GLY A 50 8.94 -16.67 -1.89
N VAL A 51 7.83 -16.45 -1.18
CA VAL A 51 7.80 -16.28 0.28
C VAL A 51 6.84 -17.24 0.97
N ALA A 52 7.03 -17.44 2.27
CA ALA A 52 6.10 -18.23 3.07
C ALA A 52 4.75 -17.51 3.27
N ARG A 53 3.66 -18.26 3.43
CA ARG A 53 2.32 -17.76 3.79
C ARG A 53 2.33 -16.78 4.98
N ARG A 54 3.14 -17.07 6.01
CA ARG A 54 3.30 -16.17 7.18
C ARG A 54 3.86 -14.80 6.81
N THR A 55 4.73 -14.73 5.79
CA THR A 55 5.25 -13.46 5.29
C THR A 55 4.15 -12.65 4.62
N PHE A 56 3.27 -13.28 3.82
CA PHE A 56 2.09 -12.59 3.27
C PHE A 56 1.25 -11.95 4.39
N PHE A 57 0.90 -12.71 5.43
CA PHE A 57 0.10 -12.19 6.54
C PHE A 57 0.77 -11.12 7.40
N ARG A 58 2.10 -10.98 7.31
CA ARG A 58 2.82 -9.86 7.93
C ARG A 58 2.56 -8.55 7.17
N HIS A 59 2.22 -8.63 5.90
CA HIS A 59 1.93 -7.48 5.05
C HIS A 59 0.41 -7.27 4.92
N PHE A 60 -0.37 -8.29 4.61
CA PHE A 60 -1.81 -8.16 4.33
C PHE A 60 -2.64 -9.05 5.23
N ARG A 61 -3.80 -8.58 5.70
CA ARG A 61 -4.72 -9.41 6.50
C ARG A 61 -5.47 -10.42 5.65
N SER A 62 -5.64 -10.13 4.36
CA SER A 62 -6.36 -10.97 3.41
C SER A 62 -5.91 -10.69 1.96
N LYS A 63 -6.45 -11.44 0.98
CA LYS A 63 -6.09 -11.26 -0.45
C LYS A 63 -6.69 -9.99 -1.04
N GLU A 64 -7.80 -9.52 -0.48
CA GLU A 64 -8.50 -8.28 -0.82
C GLU A 64 -7.59 -7.06 -0.65
N GLU A 65 -6.81 -7.02 0.44
CA GLU A 65 -5.90 -5.90 0.72
C GLU A 65 -4.74 -5.80 -0.28
N ALA A 66 -4.44 -6.89 -1.01
CA ALA A 66 -3.42 -6.88 -2.05
C ALA A 66 -3.87 -6.14 -3.33
N ILE A 67 -5.17 -5.89 -3.50
CA ILE A 67 -5.72 -5.11 -4.62
C ILE A 67 -5.33 -3.63 -4.48
N PHE A 68 -5.39 -3.12 -3.25
CA PHE A 68 -5.06 -1.73 -2.92
C PHE A 68 -4.00 -1.69 -1.82
N PRO A 69 -2.75 -2.06 -2.13
CA PRO A 69 -1.73 -2.25 -1.11
C PRO A 69 -1.40 -0.96 -0.36
N ASP A 70 -1.61 0.20 -0.98
CA ASP A 70 -1.32 1.52 -0.42
C ASP A 70 -2.59 2.28 0.00
N HIS A 71 -3.72 1.58 0.22
CA HIS A 71 -5.02 2.20 0.53
C HIS A 71 -4.98 3.05 1.80
N ASP A 72 -4.53 2.48 2.93
CA ASP A 72 -4.48 3.19 4.21
C ASP A 72 -3.60 4.44 4.14
N ASP A 73 -2.40 4.32 3.55
CA ASP A 73 -1.49 5.45 3.35
C ASP A 73 -2.10 6.52 2.44
N THR A 74 -2.90 6.12 1.46
CA THR A 74 -3.62 7.02 0.57
C THR A 74 -4.73 7.76 1.29
N LEU A 75 -5.46 7.08 2.18
CA LEU A 75 -6.48 7.72 3.03
C LEU A 75 -5.84 8.74 3.98
N VAL A 76 -4.70 8.42 4.60
CA VAL A 76 -3.94 9.35 5.45
C VAL A 76 -3.50 10.59 4.67
N ARG A 77 -3.02 10.42 3.43
CA ARG A 77 -2.66 11.55 2.55
C ARG A 77 -3.87 12.39 2.19
N ALA A 78 -4.99 11.76 1.82
CA ALA A 78 -6.22 12.46 1.49
C ALA A 78 -6.76 13.24 2.69
N GLU A 79 -6.77 12.64 3.88
CA GLU A 79 -7.15 13.29 5.14
C GLU A 79 -6.25 14.50 5.44
N ALA A 80 -4.94 14.37 5.29
CA ALA A 80 -4.00 15.47 5.48
C ALA A 80 -4.30 16.64 4.53
N VAL A 81 -4.67 16.36 3.27
CA VAL A 81 -5.07 17.37 2.28
C VAL A 81 -6.33 18.12 2.71
N LEU A 82 -7.32 17.41 3.24
CA LEU A 82 -8.57 17.99 3.73
C LEU A 82 -8.37 18.83 4.99
N ASN A 83 -7.58 18.32 5.95
CA ASN A 83 -7.30 19.02 7.21
C ASN A 83 -6.42 20.25 7.05
N ALA A 84 -5.58 20.29 6.01
CA ALA A 84 -4.71 21.43 5.69
C ALA A 84 -5.40 22.51 4.82
N ALA A 85 -6.71 22.41 4.59
CA ALA A 85 -7.46 23.35 3.76
C ALA A 85 -7.41 24.78 4.34
N PRO A 86 -6.98 25.79 3.56
CA PRO A 86 -7.09 27.18 3.96
C PRO A 86 -8.56 27.59 4.15
N ALA A 87 -8.84 28.40 5.17
CA ALA A 87 -10.21 28.85 5.49
C ALA A 87 -10.90 29.63 4.35
N HIS A 88 -10.14 30.13 3.38
CA HIS A 88 -10.64 30.88 2.23
C HIS A 88 -10.73 30.05 0.94
N GLU A 89 -10.32 28.77 0.96
CA GLU A 89 -10.44 27.89 -0.19
C GLU A 89 -11.88 27.40 -0.35
N HIS A 90 -12.36 27.33 -1.59
CA HIS A 90 -13.69 26.82 -1.85
C HIS A 90 -13.74 25.30 -1.53
N PRO A 91 -14.77 24.80 -0.81
CA PRO A 91 -14.80 23.40 -0.36
C PRO A 91 -14.65 22.35 -1.47
N LEU A 92 -15.19 22.63 -2.67
CA LEU A 92 -15.03 21.72 -3.81
C LEU A 92 -13.58 21.61 -4.29
N ASP A 93 -12.80 22.69 -4.23
CA ASP A 93 -11.39 22.67 -4.66
C ASP A 93 -10.56 21.80 -3.72
N THR A 94 -10.80 21.93 -2.41
CA THR A 94 -10.21 21.07 -1.37
C THR A 94 -10.54 19.59 -1.61
N VAL A 95 -11.81 19.27 -1.86
CA VAL A 95 -12.24 17.89 -2.14
C VAL A 95 -11.60 17.36 -3.43
N CYS A 96 -11.55 18.16 -4.50
CA CYS A 96 -10.89 17.78 -5.74
C CYS A 96 -9.39 17.52 -5.55
N ARG A 97 -8.69 18.26 -4.68
CA ARG A 97 -7.29 17.96 -4.32
C ARG A 97 -7.17 16.64 -3.57
N GLY A 98 -8.05 16.38 -2.59
CA GLY A 98 -8.08 15.12 -1.85
C GLY A 98 -8.34 13.91 -2.76
N ILE A 99 -9.31 14.01 -3.67
CA ILE A 99 -9.64 12.96 -4.65
C ILE A 99 -8.44 12.63 -5.55
N LYS A 100 -7.62 13.61 -5.92
CA LYS A 100 -6.41 13.37 -6.73
C LYS A 100 -5.43 12.43 -6.04
N GLU A 101 -5.33 12.42 -4.71
CA GLU A 101 -4.50 11.46 -3.98
C GLU A 101 -5.02 10.03 -4.14
N VAL A 102 -6.34 9.85 -4.13
CA VAL A 102 -6.98 8.54 -4.35
C VAL A 102 -6.81 8.09 -5.80
N MET A 103 -7.00 8.99 -6.77
CA MET A 103 -6.91 8.65 -8.20
C MET A 103 -5.51 8.22 -8.62
N LYS A 104 -4.44 8.74 -7.98
CA LYS A 104 -3.06 8.31 -8.23
C LYS A 104 -2.81 6.83 -7.89
N MET A 105 -3.67 6.20 -7.08
CA MET A 105 -3.58 4.77 -6.77
C MET A 105 -3.96 3.89 -7.98
N TYR A 106 -4.72 4.45 -8.92
CA TYR A 106 -5.26 3.73 -10.08
C TYR A 106 -4.56 4.07 -11.41
N ALA A 107 -3.54 4.95 -11.37
CA ALA A 107 -2.78 5.41 -12.53
C ALA A 107 -1.40 4.74 -12.58
#